data_AF-A0A4R4ITX9-F1
#
_entry.id   AF-A0A4R4ITX9-F1
#
_cell.length_a   1.000
_cell.length_b   1.000
_cell.length_c   1.000
_cell.angle_alpha   90.00
_cell.angle_beta   90.00
_cell.angle_gamma   90.00
#
_symmetry.space_group_name_H-M   'P 1'
#
loop_
_entity.id
_entity.type
_entity.pdbx_description
1 polymer ?
#
loop_
_entity_poly.entity_id
_entity_poly.type
_entity_poly.pdbx_seq_one_letter_code
_entity_poly.pdbx_strand_id
1 'polypeptide(L)'
;MSYSNSSRRAYADKQQKKQSTDITVKVDAVIRHLLSLEKKFNAATVHAPHISFQRECIFAKHIINNNNFLTDIATSNPQSFETAFLQLASSGLTLDPAQKQAYLVTRNGRVILDVSYIGLCRMATDEGLCQDIVAELVFEHDTFKPRGRRQSPIHEYDPFAEKGDLLLTSSDKGVVGSRGHFRGAYVDYLMKYGCNLVFFVDVRDLAASRAVSESWKKIEKRAYSPWTTFPWKMVLKSAIKQTVYHIPGNRTRLSAIIDYLNTYGEEGFRSSGNIPMEAAQAEMVHRQAAQAANGNSTVKAETREGNVIEGEVIQCEKQSASPEPETTVADNTQSDNAVGAAQSEHSQPVSQSEQAETEVMSDVPGVRLSVFKRVQKLVTRAQTTLAYETIIAELKDTFAFNDCEITYARRMLEQSRRDQLSNAVHNSMHHLDFTQAHDFVNKLADGEFKTNAFKWVASVEEETMRLGGLYHAALNSGDYSQVNEALQSVQFVPLKETLTELINTAKAA
;
A
#
# COMPACT_ATOMS: atom_id res chain seq x y z
N MET A 1 -18.69 71.24 17.03
CA MET A 1 -18.14 70.53 15.86
C MET A 1 -18.65 69.09 15.87
N SER A 2 -19.74 68.82 15.17
CA SER A 2 -20.25 67.45 14.98
C SER A 2 -19.57 66.86 13.73
N TYR A 3 -18.45 66.16 13.93
CA TYR A 3 -17.80 65.44 12.83
C TYR A 3 -18.67 64.23 12.43
N SER A 4 -19.21 64.34 11.21
CA SER A 4 -20.14 63.42 10.55
C SER A 4 -19.82 61.93 10.73
N ASN A 5 -20.75 61.19 11.34
CA ASN A 5 -20.75 59.71 11.38
C ASN A 5 -20.87 59.08 9.97
N SER A 6 -21.29 59.85 8.96
CA SER A 6 -21.48 59.37 7.59
C SER A 6 -20.15 59.17 6.85
N SER A 7 -19.13 59.99 7.12
CA SER A 7 -17.82 59.86 6.48
C SER A 7 -17.02 58.68 7.04
N ARG A 8 -17.17 58.35 8.34
CA ARG A 8 -16.60 57.13 8.93
C ARG A 8 -17.21 55.85 8.38
N ARG A 9 -18.54 55.80 8.20
CA ARG A 9 -19.23 54.65 7.57
C ARG A 9 -18.80 54.47 6.10
N ALA A 10 -18.75 55.54 5.32
CA ALA A 10 -18.31 55.47 3.92
C ALA A 10 -16.83 55.05 3.77
N TYR A 11 -15.96 55.44 4.72
CA TYR A 11 -14.57 55.00 4.75
C TYR A 11 -14.43 53.52 5.15
N ALA A 12 -15.21 53.07 6.15
CA ALA A 12 -15.28 51.67 6.56
C ALA A 12 -15.81 50.76 5.42
N ASP A 13 -16.86 51.18 4.72
CA ASP A 13 -17.39 50.45 3.55
C ASP A 13 -16.38 50.37 2.40
N LYS A 14 -15.63 51.47 2.14
CA LYS A 14 -14.55 51.45 1.15
C LYS A 14 -13.41 50.51 1.54
N GLN A 15 -13.03 50.45 2.82
CA GLN A 15 -12.00 49.53 3.30
C GLN A 15 -12.46 48.07 3.26
N GLN A 16 -13.70 47.78 3.66
CA GLN A 16 -14.28 46.44 3.56
C GLN A 16 -14.37 45.98 2.11
N LYS A 17 -14.81 46.86 1.19
CA LYS A 17 -14.85 46.56 -0.24
C LYS A 17 -13.45 46.30 -0.80
N LYS A 18 -12.44 47.07 -0.38
CA LYS A 18 -11.04 46.88 -0.78
C LYS A 18 -10.44 45.56 -0.24
N GLN A 19 -10.72 45.21 1.02
CA GLN A 19 -10.29 43.93 1.61
C GLN A 19 -10.97 42.74 0.95
N SER A 20 -12.27 42.84 0.65
CA SER A 20 -13.01 41.80 -0.08
C SER A 20 -12.43 41.58 -1.48
N THR A 21 -12.11 42.65 -2.22
CA THR A 21 -11.47 42.52 -3.54
C THR A 21 -10.07 41.93 -3.47
N ASP A 22 -9.29 42.25 -2.42
CA ASP A 22 -7.93 41.71 -2.24
C ASP A 22 -7.97 40.19 -2.00
N ILE A 23 -8.90 39.71 -1.17
CA ILE A 23 -9.07 38.28 -0.90
C ILE A 23 -9.49 37.53 -2.17
N THR A 24 -10.44 38.05 -2.96
CA THR A 24 -10.85 37.41 -4.21
C THR A 24 -9.68 37.27 -5.19
N VAL A 25 -8.83 38.29 -5.31
CA VAL A 25 -7.65 38.25 -6.18
C VAL A 25 -6.64 37.19 -5.72
N LYS A 26 -6.44 37.04 -4.40
CA LYS A 26 -5.57 36.00 -3.83
C LYS A 26 -6.13 34.60 -4.08
N VAL A 27 -7.43 34.39 -3.87
CA VAL A 27 -8.11 33.14 -4.17
C VAL A 27 -7.92 32.78 -5.65
N ASP A 28 -8.17 33.71 -6.57
CA ASP A 28 -7.97 33.50 -8.01
C ASP A 28 -6.52 33.20 -8.38
N ALA A 29 -5.54 33.79 -7.69
CA ALA A 29 -4.13 33.48 -7.89
C ALA A 29 -3.79 32.03 -7.50
N VAL A 30 -4.25 31.60 -6.31
CA VAL A 30 -4.05 30.22 -5.85
C VAL A 30 -4.77 29.22 -6.76
N ILE A 31 -5.99 29.54 -7.19
CA ILE A 31 -6.76 28.69 -8.09
C ILE A 31 -6.09 28.54 -9.46
N ARG A 32 -5.57 29.63 -10.04
CA ARG A 32 -4.81 29.55 -11.30
C ARG A 32 -3.57 28.68 -11.15
N HIS A 33 -2.86 28.82 -10.03
CA HIS A 33 -1.72 27.96 -9.75
C HIS A 33 -2.14 26.49 -9.61
N LEU A 34 -3.20 26.20 -8.84
CA LEU A 34 -3.77 24.85 -8.70
C LEU A 34 -4.08 24.20 -10.06
N LEU A 35 -4.75 24.93 -10.96
CA LEU A 35 -5.08 24.43 -12.30
C LEU A 35 -3.84 24.13 -13.15
N SER A 36 -2.73 24.84 -12.94
CA SER A 36 -1.47 24.58 -13.65
C SER A 36 -0.80 23.26 -13.25
N LEU A 37 -1.22 22.64 -12.14
CA LEU A 37 -0.59 21.43 -11.59
C LEU A 37 -1.09 20.13 -12.23
N GLU A 38 -2.04 20.17 -13.15
CA GLU A 38 -2.70 18.99 -13.73
C GLU A 38 -1.72 17.90 -14.18
N LYS A 39 -0.71 18.27 -14.99
CA LYS A 39 0.29 17.32 -15.48
C LYS A 39 1.07 16.65 -14.36
N LYS A 40 1.51 17.43 -13.36
CA LYS A 40 2.27 16.92 -12.21
C LYS A 40 1.39 16.05 -11.32
N PHE A 41 0.12 16.43 -11.15
CA PHE A 41 -0.85 15.69 -10.36
C PHE A 41 -1.12 14.33 -10.99
N ASN A 42 -1.42 14.28 -12.29
CA ASN A 42 -1.68 13.03 -13.01
C ASN A 42 -0.44 12.10 -13.03
N ALA A 43 0.76 12.67 -13.06
CA ALA A 43 2.00 11.89 -12.92
C ALA A 43 2.19 11.34 -11.49
N ALA A 44 1.64 12.00 -10.47
CA ALA A 44 1.70 11.56 -9.07
C ALA A 44 0.62 10.52 -8.72
N THR A 45 -0.47 10.41 -9.50
CA THR A 45 -1.59 9.47 -9.26
C THR A 45 -1.39 8.07 -9.84
N VAL A 46 -0.19 7.70 -10.31
CA VAL A 46 0.09 6.41 -10.98
C VAL A 46 -0.41 5.18 -10.20
N HIS A 47 -0.41 5.25 -8.87
CA HIS A 47 -0.85 4.15 -8.00
C HIS A 47 -2.29 4.31 -7.47
N ALA A 48 -3.01 5.36 -7.85
CA ALA A 48 -4.35 5.70 -7.35
C ALA A 48 -5.24 6.24 -8.49
N PRO A 49 -5.61 5.40 -9.48
CA PRO A 49 -6.36 5.83 -10.66
C PRO A 49 -7.80 6.29 -10.34
N HIS A 50 -8.31 5.99 -9.14
CA HIS A 50 -9.63 6.44 -8.69
C HIS A 50 -9.66 7.94 -8.32
N ILE A 51 -8.52 8.60 -8.21
CA ILE A 51 -8.44 10.04 -7.93
C ILE A 51 -8.45 10.84 -9.23
N SER A 52 -9.40 11.77 -9.31
CA SER A 52 -9.52 12.71 -10.44
C SER A 52 -9.02 14.09 -10.03
N PHE A 53 -8.07 14.63 -10.80
CA PHE A 53 -7.58 16.00 -10.63
C PHE A 53 -8.72 17.03 -10.58
N GLN A 54 -9.71 16.89 -11.48
CA GLN A 54 -10.84 17.81 -11.56
C GLN A 54 -11.67 17.82 -10.26
N ARG A 55 -11.93 16.64 -9.68
CA ARG A 55 -12.69 16.51 -8.42
C ARG A 55 -11.91 17.10 -7.26
N GLU A 56 -10.63 16.75 -7.12
CA GLU A 56 -9.78 17.28 -6.05
C GLU A 56 -9.57 18.78 -6.16
N CYS A 57 -9.53 19.33 -7.38
CA CYS A 57 -9.49 20.78 -7.58
C CYS A 57 -10.74 21.47 -7.04
N ILE A 58 -11.92 20.89 -7.22
CA ILE A 58 -13.18 21.46 -6.69
C ILE A 58 -13.13 21.49 -5.17
N PHE A 59 -12.69 20.41 -4.52
CA PHE A 59 -12.55 20.36 -3.07
C PHE A 59 -11.51 21.36 -2.55
N ALA A 60 -10.33 21.42 -3.19
CA ALA A 60 -9.28 22.36 -2.82
C ALA A 60 -9.75 23.82 -2.99
N LYS A 61 -10.43 24.15 -4.10
CA LYS A 61 -11.05 25.47 -4.33
C LYS A 61 -11.99 25.85 -3.19
N HIS A 62 -12.85 24.93 -2.77
CA HIS A 62 -13.80 25.16 -1.68
C HIS A 62 -13.07 25.40 -0.34
N ILE A 63 -12.03 24.63 -0.04
CA ILE A 63 -11.23 24.79 1.18
C ILE A 63 -10.53 26.15 1.21
N ILE A 64 -9.91 26.55 0.10
CA ILE A 64 -9.21 27.84 -0.04
C ILE A 64 -10.23 28.98 0.15
N ASN A 65 -11.33 28.96 -0.59
CA ASN A 65 -12.33 30.03 -0.55
C ASN A 65 -12.95 30.24 0.84
N ASN A 66 -13.06 29.19 1.66
CA ASN A 66 -13.68 29.27 2.98
C ASN A 66 -12.68 29.58 4.11
N ASN A 67 -11.38 29.62 3.84
CA ASN A 67 -10.35 29.85 4.86
C ASN A 67 -9.36 30.92 4.41
N ASN A 68 -9.63 32.17 4.82
CA ASN A 68 -8.79 33.33 4.48
C ASN A 68 -7.34 33.16 4.96
N PHE A 69 -7.13 32.62 6.16
CA PHE A 69 -5.78 32.42 6.71
C PHE A 69 -4.98 31.40 5.90
N LEU A 70 -5.63 30.31 5.49
CA LEU A 70 -5.02 29.32 4.60
C LEU A 70 -4.75 29.91 3.22
N THR A 71 -5.66 30.71 2.66
CA THR A 71 -5.48 31.42 1.39
C THR A 71 -4.28 32.36 1.42
N ASP A 72 -4.13 33.14 2.49
CA ASP A 72 -2.99 34.06 2.64
C ASP A 72 -1.66 33.28 2.66
N ILE A 73 -1.60 32.17 3.40
CA ILE A 73 -0.41 31.32 3.45
C ILE A 73 -0.15 30.67 2.08
N ALA A 74 -1.18 30.11 1.43
CA ALA A 74 -1.06 29.52 0.09
C ALA A 74 -0.61 30.53 -0.96
N THR A 75 -1.02 31.80 -0.84
CA THR A 75 -0.57 32.88 -1.72
C THR A 75 0.88 33.28 -1.43
N SER A 76 1.25 33.40 -0.16
CA SER A 76 2.61 33.77 0.25
C SER A 76 3.65 32.68 -0.03
N ASN A 77 3.23 31.41 0.04
CA ASN A 77 4.06 30.24 -0.20
C ASN A 77 3.33 29.22 -1.09
N PRO A 78 3.20 29.50 -2.42
CA PRO A 78 2.50 28.63 -3.36
C PRO A 78 3.12 27.24 -3.45
N GLN A 79 4.46 27.16 -3.31
CA GLN A 79 5.19 25.90 -3.37
C GLN A 79 4.78 24.94 -2.25
N SER A 80 4.50 25.44 -1.04
CA SER A 80 4.00 24.60 0.06
C SER A 80 2.61 24.02 -0.24
N PHE A 81 1.73 24.83 -0.85
CA PHE A 81 0.41 24.39 -1.29
C PHE A 81 0.53 23.36 -2.42
N GLU A 82 1.36 23.61 -3.44
CA GLU A 82 1.66 22.65 -4.51
C GLU A 82 2.15 21.32 -3.93
N THR A 83 3.10 21.36 -3.00
CA THR A 83 3.66 20.16 -2.38
C THR A 83 2.58 19.36 -1.65
N ALA A 84 1.76 20.02 -0.83
CA ALA A 84 0.66 19.37 -0.12
C ALA A 84 -0.37 18.74 -1.08
N PHE A 85 -0.69 19.44 -2.18
CA PHE A 85 -1.64 18.96 -3.19
C PHE A 85 -1.09 17.81 -4.04
N LEU A 86 0.21 17.80 -4.35
CA LEU A 86 0.84 16.68 -5.05
C LEU A 86 1.03 15.46 -4.13
N GLN A 87 1.27 15.69 -2.83
CA GLN A 87 1.29 14.60 -1.84
C GLN A 87 -0.07 13.93 -1.70
N LEU A 88 -1.17 14.68 -1.83
CA LEU A 88 -2.52 14.12 -1.87
C LEU A 88 -2.63 13.09 -3.00
N ALA A 89 -2.25 13.47 -4.22
CA ALA A 89 -2.19 12.57 -5.38
C ALA A 89 -1.31 11.34 -5.13
N SER A 90 -0.08 11.55 -4.64
CA SER A 90 0.86 10.46 -4.35
C SER A 90 0.37 9.52 -3.25
N SER A 91 -0.43 10.01 -2.29
CA SER A 91 -0.98 9.23 -1.19
C SER A 91 -2.21 8.40 -1.57
N GLY A 92 -2.87 8.71 -2.70
CA GLY A 92 -4.12 8.05 -3.05
C GLY A 92 -5.31 8.41 -2.16
N LEU A 93 -5.23 9.56 -1.46
CA LEU A 93 -6.30 10.09 -0.60
C LEU A 93 -7.04 11.27 -1.23
N THR A 94 -8.23 11.56 -0.73
CA THR A 94 -9.07 12.69 -1.21
C THR A 94 -9.23 13.81 -0.17
N LEU A 95 -9.44 15.03 -0.67
CA LEU A 95 -9.91 16.19 0.10
C LEU A 95 -11.44 16.24 0.23
N ASP A 96 -12.16 15.21 -0.27
CA ASP A 96 -13.62 15.11 -0.14
C ASP A 96 -14.04 15.20 1.34
N PRO A 97 -14.82 16.24 1.72
CA PRO A 97 -15.31 16.40 3.09
C PRO A 97 -16.17 15.23 3.57
N ALA A 98 -16.81 14.48 2.67
CA ALA A 98 -17.60 13.31 3.00
C ALA A 98 -16.72 12.13 3.43
N GLN A 99 -15.58 11.93 2.76
CA GLN A 99 -14.67 10.82 3.04
C GLN A 99 -13.70 11.12 4.20
N LYS A 100 -13.44 12.39 4.50
CA LYS A 100 -12.65 12.83 5.68
C LYS A 100 -11.25 12.19 5.74
N GLN A 101 -10.64 11.93 4.59
CA GLN A 101 -9.37 11.21 4.50
C GLN A 101 -8.16 12.12 4.74
N ALA A 102 -8.16 13.32 4.16
CA ALA A 102 -7.10 14.29 4.31
C ALA A 102 -7.62 15.73 4.37
N TYR A 103 -6.80 16.63 4.90
CA TYR A 103 -7.10 18.04 5.10
C TYR A 103 -5.90 18.89 4.71
N LEU A 104 -6.16 20.08 4.16
CA LEU A 104 -5.13 21.10 4.02
C LEU A 104 -5.11 21.93 5.30
N VAL A 105 -3.96 21.94 5.98
CA VAL A 105 -3.78 22.69 7.23
C VAL A 105 -2.58 23.61 7.14
N THR A 106 -2.61 24.67 7.93
CA THR A 106 -1.52 25.64 7.99
C THR A 106 -0.65 25.37 9.22
N ARG A 107 0.65 25.14 9.04
CA ARG A 107 1.62 25.03 10.13
C ARG A 107 2.88 25.82 9.80
N ASN A 108 3.38 26.59 10.76
CA ASN A 108 4.58 27.43 10.62
C ASN A 108 4.69 28.20 9.29
N GLY A 109 3.59 28.83 8.85
CA GLY A 109 3.56 29.63 7.62
C GLY A 109 3.63 28.82 6.33
N ARG A 110 3.28 27.53 6.36
CA ARG A 110 3.22 26.63 5.21
C ARG A 110 1.88 25.90 5.17
N VAL A 111 1.46 25.51 3.97
CA VAL A 111 0.36 24.55 3.79
C VAL A 111 0.93 23.14 3.83
N ILE A 112 0.26 22.26 4.59
CA ILE A 112 0.65 20.86 4.82
C ILE A 112 -0.58 19.98 4.60
N LEU A 113 -0.36 18.80 4.04
CA LEU A 113 -1.38 17.76 3.96
C LEU A 113 -1.46 17.00 5.29
N ASP A 114 -2.54 17.16 6.03
CA ASP A 114 -2.79 16.41 7.26
C ASP A 114 -3.72 15.22 6.97
N VAL A 115 -3.26 14.01 7.27
CA VAL A 115 -3.99 12.78 6.99
C VAL A 115 -4.75 12.34 8.24
N SER A 116 -6.03 12.02 8.08
CA SER A 116 -6.87 11.54 9.17
C SER A 116 -6.60 10.07 9.49
N TYR A 117 -7.09 9.57 10.63
CA TYR A 117 -7.01 8.14 10.93
C TYR A 117 -7.74 7.29 9.86
N ILE A 118 -8.82 7.81 9.26
CA ILE A 118 -9.55 7.15 8.15
C ILE A 118 -8.65 7.08 6.92
N GLY A 119 -7.95 8.17 6.60
CA GLY A 119 -6.97 8.20 5.52
C GLY A 119 -5.84 7.19 5.74
N LEU A 120 -5.32 7.09 6.97
CA LEU A 120 -4.30 6.08 7.31
C LEU A 120 -4.84 4.65 7.15
N CYS A 121 -6.07 4.37 7.60
CA CYS A 121 -6.70 3.06 7.41
C CYS A 121 -6.89 2.74 5.91
N ARG A 122 -7.35 3.72 5.13
CA ARG A 122 -7.57 3.58 3.69
C ARG A 122 -6.24 3.29 2.97
N MET A 123 -5.18 4.03 3.30
CA MET A 123 -3.86 3.77 2.75
C MET A 123 -3.35 2.37 3.09
N ALA A 124 -3.51 1.93 4.34
CA ALA A 124 -3.07 0.60 4.76
C ALA A 124 -3.80 -0.54 4.02
N THR A 125 -5.09 -0.36 3.73
CA THR A 125 -5.90 -1.32 2.99
C THR A 125 -5.61 -1.29 1.49
N ASP A 126 -5.49 -0.09 0.90
CA ASP A 126 -5.15 0.08 -0.53
C ASP A 126 -3.75 -0.45 -0.88
N GLU A 127 -2.78 -0.30 0.03
CA GLU A 127 -1.44 -0.86 -0.13
C GLU A 127 -1.39 -2.38 0.16
N GLY A 128 -2.52 -2.95 0.59
CA GLY A 128 -2.62 -4.36 0.94
C GLY A 128 -1.76 -4.75 2.14
N LEU A 129 -1.49 -3.82 3.06
CA LEU A 129 -0.81 -4.11 4.33
C LEU A 129 -1.71 -4.96 5.25
N CYS A 130 -3.02 -4.74 5.14
CA CYS A 130 -4.09 -5.49 5.81
C CYS A 130 -5.35 -5.47 4.93
N GLN A 131 -6.29 -6.37 5.18
CA GLN A 131 -7.59 -6.41 4.53
C GLN A 131 -8.58 -5.45 5.21
N ASP A 132 -8.49 -5.34 6.54
CA ASP A 132 -9.36 -4.50 7.35
C ASP A 132 -8.64 -4.01 8.61
N ILE A 133 -9.12 -2.90 9.18
CA ILE A 133 -8.59 -2.28 10.39
C ILE A 133 -9.74 -1.83 11.28
N VAL A 134 -9.78 -2.38 12.49
CA VAL A 134 -10.68 -1.94 13.55
C VAL A 134 -9.85 -1.30 14.67
N ALA A 135 -10.09 -0.03 14.94
CA ALA A 135 -9.46 0.69 16.05
C ALA A 135 -10.53 1.14 17.03
N GLU A 136 -10.43 0.71 18.28
CA GLU A 136 -11.49 0.87 19.29
C GLU A 136 -10.94 1.35 20.64
N LEU A 137 -11.84 2.01 21.38
CA LEU A 137 -11.55 2.64 22.66
C LEU A 137 -12.04 1.76 23.80
N VAL A 138 -11.18 1.53 24.79
CA VAL A 138 -11.47 0.72 25.97
C VAL A 138 -11.57 1.63 27.21
N PHE A 139 -12.66 1.49 27.94
CA PHE A 139 -12.95 2.20 29.17
C PHE A 139 -13.06 1.25 30.37
N GLU A 140 -13.11 1.81 31.57
CA GLU A 140 -13.14 1.09 32.84
C GLU A 140 -14.35 0.16 32.99
N HIS A 141 -15.54 0.61 32.60
CA HIS A 141 -16.78 -0.18 32.74
C HIS A 141 -17.05 -1.12 31.56
N ASP A 142 -16.16 -1.16 30.57
CA ASP A 142 -16.30 -2.11 29.46
C ASP A 142 -15.95 -3.53 29.91
N THR A 143 -16.65 -4.52 29.36
CA THR A 143 -16.21 -5.91 29.46
C THR A 143 -15.18 -6.18 28.39
N PHE A 144 -13.90 -6.18 28.78
CA PHE A 144 -12.77 -6.32 27.87
C PHE A 144 -11.84 -7.47 28.26
N LYS A 145 -11.69 -8.46 27.36
CA LYS A 145 -10.78 -9.60 27.54
C LYS A 145 -9.82 -9.72 26.36
N PRO A 146 -8.51 -9.46 26.54
CA PRO A 146 -7.53 -9.65 25.47
C PRO A 146 -7.32 -11.14 25.18
N ARG A 147 -7.17 -11.49 23.90
CA ARG A 147 -6.95 -12.88 23.43
C ARG A 147 -5.56 -13.05 22.80
N GLY A 148 -4.58 -12.31 23.31
CA GLY A 148 -3.24 -12.23 22.71
C GLY A 148 -3.21 -11.39 21.44
N ARG A 149 -2.11 -11.49 20.68
CA ARG A 149 -1.89 -10.65 19.49
C ARG A 149 -2.45 -11.22 18.19
N ARG A 150 -2.91 -12.48 18.18
CA ARG A 150 -3.31 -13.19 16.94
C ARG A 150 -4.81 -13.44 16.81
N GLN A 151 -5.58 -12.86 17.72
CA GLN A 151 -7.02 -13.05 17.80
C GLN A 151 -7.66 -11.77 18.34
N SER A 152 -8.79 -11.39 17.76
CA SER A 152 -9.57 -10.23 18.20
C SER A 152 -9.92 -10.34 19.69
N PRO A 153 -9.84 -9.23 20.45
CA PRO A 153 -10.28 -9.22 21.83
C PRO A 153 -11.80 -9.39 21.91
N ILE A 154 -12.28 -9.87 23.07
CA ILE A 154 -13.71 -9.78 23.39
C ILE A 154 -13.92 -8.40 24.02
N HIS A 155 -14.76 -7.59 23.40
CA HIS A 155 -15.06 -6.23 23.84
C HIS A 155 -16.56 -5.97 23.77
N GLU A 156 -17.22 -6.02 24.92
CA GLU A 156 -18.64 -5.76 25.07
C GLU A 156 -18.84 -4.44 25.83
N TYR A 157 -19.61 -3.54 25.23
CA TYR A 157 -19.92 -2.22 25.78
C TYR A 157 -21.20 -1.67 25.14
N ASP A 158 -21.81 -0.68 25.76
CA ASP A 158 -22.92 0.06 25.14
C ASP A 158 -22.36 1.10 24.14
N PRO A 159 -22.64 0.96 22.83
CA PRO A 159 -22.12 1.88 21.81
C PRO A 159 -22.70 3.29 21.89
N PHE A 160 -23.83 3.48 22.58
CA PHE A 160 -24.48 4.78 22.74
C PHE A 160 -24.16 5.47 24.07
N ALA A 161 -23.44 4.79 24.96
CA ALA A 161 -23.02 5.34 26.23
C ALA A 161 -22.06 6.53 26.08
N GLU A 162 -22.28 7.58 26.86
CA GLU A 162 -21.45 8.77 26.85
C GLU A 162 -20.03 8.45 27.31
N LYS A 163 -19.04 8.94 26.54
CA LYS A 163 -17.61 8.75 26.79
C LYS A 163 -17.02 9.81 27.73
N GLY A 164 -17.67 10.97 27.81
CA GLY A 164 -17.17 12.14 28.54
C GLY A 164 -15.98 12.82 27.85
N ASP A 165 -15.21 13.57 28.64
CA ASP A 165 -14.00 14.26 28.20
C ASP A 165 -12.78 13.32 28.17
N LEU A 166 -11.78 13.67 27.35
CA LEU A 166 -10.54 12.90 27.27
C LEU A 166 -9.59 13.25 28.42
N LEU A 167 -9.52 12.35 29.41
CA LEU A 167 -8.64 12.45 30.58
C LEU A 167 -7.48 11.47 30.43
N LEU A 168 -6.31 11.95 30.00
CA LEU A 168 -5.08 11.14 29.81
C LEU A 168 -4.11 11.26 30.99
N THR A 169 -4.10 12.41 31.67
CA THR A 169 -3.19 12.70 32.79
C THR A 169 -3.96 13.21 34.00
N SER A 170 -3.37 13.10 35.19
CA SER A 170 -3.98 13.57 36.45
C SER A 170 -4.27 15.08 36.48
N SER A 171 -3.65 15.85 35.58
CA SER A 171 -3.87 17.28 35.41
C SER A 171 -5.08 17.63 34.53
N ASP A 172 -5.56 16.68 33.74
CA ASP A 172 -6.70 16.90 32.85
C ASP A 172 -7.96 17.05 33.69
N LYS A 173 -8.79 18.03 33.34
CA LYS A 173 -10.06 18.30 33.99
C LYS A 173 -11.18 18.08 33.00
N GLY A 174 -12.25 17.45 33.45
CA GLY A 174 -13.42 17.16 32.63
C GLY A 174 -14.37 16.21 33.34
N VAL A 175 -15.41 15.82 32.63
CA VAL A 175 -16.44 14.91 33.13
C VAL A 175 -16.15 13.49 32.64
N VAL A 176 -16.18 12.53 33.57
CA VAL A 176 -16.10 11.10 33.24
C VAL A 176 -17.47 10.66 32.73
N GLY A 177 -17.49 10.05 31.55
CA GLY A 177 -18.73 9.53 30.97
C GLY A 177 -19.21 8.24 31.65
N SER A 178 -20.39 7.79 31.25
CA SER A 178 -21.01 6.55 31.75
C SER A 178 -20.14 5.28 31.56
N ARG A 179 -19.26 5.25 30.55
CA ARG A 179 -18.31 4.13 30.32
C ARG A 179 -17.14 4.10 31.32
N GLY A 180 -17.01 5.11 32.19
CA GLY A 180 -15.94 5.20 33.20
C GLY A 180 -14.66 5.83 32.66
N HIS A 181 -13.55 5.68 33.38
CA HIS A 181 -12.27 6.26 32.97
C HIS A 181 -11.72 5.59 31.70
N PHE A 182 -11.16 6.39 30.80
CA PHE A 182 -10.50 5.87 29.60
C PHE A 182 -9.23 5.08 29.97
N ARG A 183 -9.13 3.83 29.51
CA ARG A 183 -8.02 2.93 29.84
C ARG A 183 -6.97 2.85 28.73
N GLY A 184 -7.39 2.90 27.47
CA GLY A 184 -6.50 2.74 26.33
C GLY A 184 -7.27 2.42 25.06
N ALA A 185 -6.54 2.15 23.99
CA ALA A 185 -7.11 1.77 22.70
C ALA A 185 -6.47 0.49 22.19
N TYR A 186 -7.18 -0.25 21.34
CA TYR A 186 -6.58 -1.33 20.58
C TYR A 186 -6.76 -1.11 19.08
N VAL A 187 -5.86 -1.68 18.30
CA VAL A 187 -5.96 -1.72 16.84
C VAL A 187 -5.84 -3.18 16.41
N ASP A 188 -6.91 -3.68 15.80
CA ASP A 188 -7.02 -5.01 15.24
C ASP A 188 -6.93 -4.93 13.72
N TYR A 189 -5.87 -5.52 13.17
CA TYR A 189 -5.63 -5.59 11.74
C TYR A 189 -5.97 -6.98 11.23
N LEU A 190 -6.89 -7.10 10.28
CA LEU A 190 -7.17 -8.35 9.57
C LEU A 190 -6.09 -8.55 8.49
N MET A 191 -5.24 -9.56 8.66
CA MET A 191 -4.19 -9.86 7.68
C MET A 191 -4.75 -10.63 6.48
N LYS A 192 -4.00 -10.62 5.36
CA LYS A 192 -4.39 -11.28 4.09
C LYS A 192 -4.74 -12.77 4.18
N TYR A 193 -4.32 -13.46 5.24
CA TYR A 193 -4.55 -14.88 5.47
C TYR A 193 -5.66 -15.15 6.50
N GLY A 194 -6.50 -14.15 6.82
CA GLY A 194 -7.59 -14.28 7.79
C GLY A 194 -7.15 -14.23 9.26
N CYS A 195 -5.86 -14.10 9.54
CA CYS A 195 -5.36 -13.94 10.91
C CYS A 195 -5.46 -12.48 11.36
N ASN A 196 -6.01 -12.24 12.55
CA ASN A 196 -5.94 -10.93 13.20
C ASN A 196 -4.53 -10.65 13.72
N LEU A 197 -4.13 -9.39 13.69
CA LEU A 197 -2.95 -8.89 14.40
C LEU A 197 -3.39 -7.72 15.26
N VAL A 198 -3.40 -7.93 16.57
CA VAL A 198 -3.93 -6.96 17.53
C VAL A 198 -2.79 -6.32 18.31
N PHE A 199 -2.85 -5.00 18.41
CA PHE A 199 -1.99 -4.21 19.27
C PHE A 199 -2.83 -3.46 20.30
N PHE A 200 -2.27 -3.31 21.49
CA PHE A 200 -2.88 -2.58 22.60
C PHE A 200 -2.00 -1.38 22.92
N VAL A 201 -2.61 -0.21 23.05
CA VAL A 201 -1.95 1.06 23.33
C VAL A 201 -2.50 1.61 24.64
N ASP A 202 -1.61 1.83 25.59
CA ASP A 202 -1.95 2.30 26.92
C ASP A 202 -2.23 3.82 26.91
N VAL A 203 -3.02 4.28 27.89
CA VAL A 203 -3.30 5.70 28.13
C VAL A 203 -2.02 6.52 28.28
N ARG A 204 -0.96 5.94 28.85
CA ARG A 204 0.35 6.60 29.03
C ARG A 204 1.04 6.90 27.70
N ASP A 205 1.02 5.96 26.76
CA ASP A 205 1.63 6.15 25.43
C ASP A 205 0.84 7.16 24.60
N LEU A 206 -0.48 7.20 24.78
CA LEU A 206 -1.36 8.22 24.20
C LEU A 206 -1.14 9.60 24.83
N ALA A 207 -0.89 9.68 26.14
CA ALA A 207 -0.53 10.92 26.82
C ALA A 207 0.81 11.47 26.32
N ALA A 208 1.82 10.60 26.18
CA ALA A 208 3.11 10.95 25.59
C ALA A 208 2.92 11.46 24.15
N SER A 209 2.01 10.84 23.40
CA SER A 209 1.65 11.30 22.07
C SER A 209 1.04 12.70 22.07
N ARG A 210 0.05 12.95 22.92
CA ARG A 210 -0.52 14.30 23.04
C ARG A 210 0.54 15.34 23.41
N ALA A 211 1.47 15.01 24.30
CA ALA A 211 2.49 15.94 24.79
C ALA A 211 3.47 16.43 23.71
N VAL A 212 3.78 15.62 22.70
CA VAL A 212 4.70 16.01 21.62
C VAL A 212 4.06 16.85 20.52
N SER A 213 2.72 16.89 20.43
CA SER A 213 2.01 17.70 19.44
C SER A 213 2.26 19.20 19.66
N GLU A 214 2.71 19.91 18.62
CA GLU A 214 2.97 21.36 18.71
C GLU A 214 1.74 22.17 19.13
N SER A 215 0.55 21.74 18.68
CA SER A 215 -0.71 22.37 19.08
C SER A 215 -1.01 22.22 20.57
N TRP A 216 -0.49 21.16 21.21
CA TRP A 216 -0.67 20.90 22.63
C TRP A 216 0.43 21.52 23.49
N LYS A 217 1.67 21.64 22.97
CA LYS A 217 2.77 22.32 23.68
C LYS A 217 2.43 23.78 24.00
N LYS A 218 1.76 24.47 23.07
CA LYS A 218 1.35 25.86 23.22
C LYS A 218 0.07 25.96 24.05
N ILE A 219 0.20 26.27 25.34
CA ILE A 219 -0.91 26.33 26.31
C ILE A 219 -2.07 27.19 25.79
N GLU A 220 -1.78 28.37 25.24
CA GLU A 220 -2.77 29.31 24.69
C GLU A 220 -3.57 28.73 23.51
N LYS A 221 -2.98 27.80 22.76
CA LYS A 221 -3.60 27.18 21.57
C LYS A 221 -4.27 25.85 21.87
N ARG A 222 -4.17 25.32 23.10
CA ARG A 222 -4.77 24.03 23.48
C ARG A 222 -6.28 23.98 23.26
N ALA A 223 -6.99 25.08 23.50
CA ALA A 223 -8.44 25.15 23.29
C ALA A 223 -8.84 24.86 21.83
N TYR A 224 -7.97 25.21 20.87
CA TYR A 224 -8.17 25.00 19.44
C TYR A 224 -7.41 23.78 18.92
N SER A 225 -6.73 23.04 19.79
CA SER A 225 -5.99 21.83 19.40
C SER A 225 -6.97 20.73 18.97
N PRO A 226 -6.62 19.92 17.96
CA PRO A 226 -7.36 18.71 17.61
C PRO A 226 -7.59 17.76 18.80
N TRP A 227 -6.69 17.79 19.80
CA TRP A 227 -6.82 17.01 21.03
C TRP A 227 -7.94 17.49 21.96
N THR A 228 -8.45 18.70 21.75
CA THR A 228 -9.59 19.27 22.48
C THR A 228 -10.86 19.22 21.63
N THR A 229 -10.77 19.55 20.34
CA THR A 229 -11.95 19.58 19.45
C THR A 229 -12.37 18.20 18.94
N PHE A 230 -11.41 17.30 18.71
CA PHE A 230 -11.66 15.94 18.22
C PHE A 230 -10.84 14.89 19.02
N PRO A 231 -10.95 14.87 20.36
CA PRO A 231 -10.07 14.11 21.24
C PRO A 231 -10.00 12.62 20.89
N TRP A 232 -11.17 11.99 20.73
CA TRP A 232 -11.27 10.56 20.46
C TRP A 232 -10.72 10.18 19.08
N LYS A 233 -10.84 11.06 18.08
CA LYS A 233 -10.25 10.83 16.76
C LYS A 233 -8.73 10.94 16.80
N MET A 234 -8.20 11.83 17.63
CA MET A 234 -6.75 11.94 17.87
C MET A 234 -6.19 10.70 18.57
N VAL A 235 -6.91 10.15 19.56
CA VAL A 235 -6.53 8.89 20.20
C VAL A 235 -6.42 7.75 19.17
N LEU A 236 -7.43 7.57 18.32
CA LEU A 236 -7.41 6.54 17.28
C LEU A 236 -6.28 6.75 16.26
N LYS A 237 -6.07 8.00 15.83
CA LYS A 237 -4.96 8.36 14.93
C LYS A 237 -3.61 8.00 15.57
N SER A 238 -3.40 8.37 16.83
CA SER A 238 -2.18 8.05 17.57
C SER A 238 -1.97 6.56 17.73
N ALA A 239 -3.01 5.80 18.08
CA ALA A 239 -2.92 4.35 18.19
C ALA A 239 -2.46 3.72 16.87
N ILE A 240 -3.11 4.04 15.75
CA ILE A 240 -2.74 3.51 14.42
C ILE A 240 -1.31 3.89 14.03
N LYS A 241 -0.90 5.15 14.25
CA LYS A 241 0.46 5.62 13.93
C LYS A 241 1.53 4.87 14.71
N GLN A 242 1.26 4.51 15.97
CA GLN A 242 2.21 3.75 16.79
C GLN A 242 2.31 2.29 16.33
N THR A 243 1.18 1.67 15.97
CA THR A 243 1.11 0.22 15.78
C THR A 243 1.45 -0.22 14.35
N VAL A 244 1.21 0.62 13.36
CA VAL A 244 1.34 0.26 11.94
C VAL A 244 2.76 -0.16 11.52
N TYR A 245 3.81 0.39 12.14
CA TYR A 245 5.21 0.00 11.89
C TYR A 245 5.55 -1.42 12.33
N HIS A 246 4.74 -1.99 13.23
CA HIS A 246 4.93 -3.35 13.70
C HIS A 246 4.24 -4.39 12.79
N ILE A 247 3.56 -3.96 11.73
CA ILE A 247 2.96 -4.87 10.75
C ILE A 247 4.06 -5.38 9.80
N PRO A 248 4.20 -6.72 9.64
CA PRO A 248 5.18 -7.29 8.72
C PRO A 248 4.96 -6.80 7.28
N GLY A 249 6.04 -6.46 6.60
CA GLY A 249 5.98 -5.93 5.22
C GLY A 249 5.75 -4.43 5.12
N ASN A 250 5.76 -3.71 6.24
CA ASN A 250 5.64 -2.24 6.24
C ASN A 250 6.91 -1.55 5.73
N ARG A 251 7.02 -1.41 4.40
CA ARG A 251 7.96 -0.53 3.68
C ARG A 251 7.19 0.19 2.56
N THR A 252 6.04 0.76 2.91
CA THR A 252 5.05 1.23 1.95
C THR A 252 4.88 2.76 2.00
N ARG A 253 4.05 3.35 1.13
CA ARG A 253 3.87 4.82 1.09
C ARG A 253 3.21 5.32 2.37
N LEU A 254 2.44 4.48 3.06
CA LEU A 254 1.93 4.76 4.40
C LEU A 254 3.05 5.14 5.39
N SER A 255 4.16 4.41 5.42
CA SER A 255 5.30 4.77 6.28
C SER A 255 5.87 6.14 5.93
N ALA A 256 6.04 6.43 4.63
CA ALA A 256 6.53 7.72 4.17
C ALA A 256 5.57 8.88 4.55
N ILE A 257 4.25 8.66 4.47
CA ILE A 257 3.25 9.63 4.91
C ILE A 257 3.31 9.83 6.42
N ILE A 258 3.46 8.77 7.22
CA ILE A 258 3.56 8.92 8.67
C ILE A 258 4.84 9.65 9.06
N ASP A 259 5.96 9.35 8.40
CA ASP A 259 7.22 10.06 8.61
C ASP A 259 7.11 11.54 8.21
N TYR A 260 6.41 11.84 7.12
CA TYR A 260 6.07 13.20 6.71
C TYR A 260 5.22 13.92 7.78
N LEU A 261 4.17 13.29 8.30
CA LEU A 261 3.32 13.87 9.35
C LEU A 261 4.08 14.08 10.67
N ASN A 262 5.01 13.18 10.99
CA ASN A 262 5.81 13.30 12.19
C ASN A 262 6.85 14.42 12.08
N THR A 263 7.47 14.57 10.91
CA THR A 263 8.58 15.50 10.69
C THR A 263 8.08 16.90 10.32
N TYR A 264 7.27 16.98 9.28
CA TYR A 264 6.78 18.23 8.71
C TYR A 264 5.41 18.60 9.24
N GLY A 265 4.57 17.59 9.47
CA GLY A 265 3.26 17.76 10.06
C GLY A 265 3.30 18.05 11.56
N GLU A 266 4.44 18.22 12.23
CA GLU A 266 4.54 18.63 13.65
C GLU A 266 3.74 17.74 14.62
N GLU A 267 3.53 16.48 14.26
CA GLU A 267 2.86 15.49 15.11
C GLU A 267 3.83 14.56 15.83
N GLY A 268 5.15 14.71 15.60
CA GLY A 268 6.15 13.65 15.75
C GLY A 268 6.34 13.07 17.16
N PHE A 269 6.22 11.74 17.24
CA PHE A 269 6.48 10.86 18.39
C PHE A 269 7.92 10.30 18.45
N ARG A 270 8.73 10.47 17.40
CA ARG A 270 10.11 9.95 17.31
C ARG A 270 11.09 11.12 17.37
N SER A 271 11.77 11.28 18.50
CA SER A 271 12.90 12.21 18.61
C SER A 271 14.18 11.45 18.28
N SER A 272 14.64 11.52 17.02
CA SER A 272 16.06 11.42 16.57
C SER A 272 16.15 11.01 15.10
N GLY A 273 16.81 11.85 14.30
CA GLY A 273 17.10 11.61 12.89
C GLY A 273 16.61 12.76 12.00
N ASN A 274 17.26 13.92 12.09
CA ASN A 274 17.11 14.96 11.07
C ASN A 274 17.47 14.35 9.72
N ILE A 275 16.49 14.21 8.83
CA ILE A 275 16.76 14.14 7.39
C ILE A 275 16.58 15.59 6.90
N PRO A 276 17.67 16.30 6.55
CA PRO A 276 17.55 17.66 6.05
C PRO A 276 16.66 17.70 4.80
N MET A 277 15.97 18.81 4.56
CA MET A 277 15.20 19.08 3.34
C MET A 277 16.00 18.76 2.06
N GLU A 278 17.33 18.92 2.13
CA GLU A 278 18.32 18.52 1.13
C GLU A 278 18.20 17.04 0.71
N ALA A 279 17.94 16.11 1.64
CA ALA A 279 17.90 14.69 1.37
C ALA A 279 16.55 14.24 0.76
N ALA A 280 15.45 14.93 1.09
CA ALA A 280 14.16 14.71 0.40
C ALA A 280 14.18 15.31 -1.02
N GLN A 281 14.79 16.48 -1.20
CA GLN A 281 15.04 17.05 -2.53
C GLN A 281 16.04 16.21 -3.32
N ALA A 282 17.12 15.72 -2.69
CA ALA A 282 18.07 14.82 -3.31
C ALA A 282 17.41 13.49 -3.69
N GLU A 283 16.52 12.93 -2.88
CA GLU A 283 15.79 11.70 -3.22
C GLU A 283 14.81 11.92 -4.37
N MET A 284 14.09 13.05 -4.40
CA MET A 284 13.22 13.42 -5.52
C MET A 284 14.02 13.67 -6.81
N VAL A 285 15.17 14.35 -6.72
CA VAL A 285 16.09 14.57 -7.84
C VAL A 285 16.73 13.26 -8.28
N HIS A 286 17.08 12.35 -7.37
CA HIS A 286 17.66 11.04 -7.69
C HIS A 286 16.62 10.12 -8.34
N ARG A 287 15.35 10.19 -7.93
CA ARG A 287 14.24 9.48 -8.60
C ARG A 287 13.95 10.06 -9.99
N GLN A 288 13.99 11.39 -10.14
CA GLN A 288 13.83 12.05 -11.44
C GLN A 288 15.03 11.79 -12.36
N ALA A 289 16.25 11.75 -11.83
CA ALA A 289 17.47 11.43 -12.55
C ALA A 289 17.54 9.94 -12.94
N ALA A 290 17.06 9.03 -12.09
CA ALA A 290 16.94 7.61 -12.42
C ALA A 290 15.89 7.36 -13.52
N GLN A 291 14.82 8.15 -13.54
CA GLN A 291 13.82 8.14 -14.62
C GLN A 291 14.37 8.74 -15.92
N ALA A 292 15.22 9.77 -15.85
CA ALA A 292 15.88 10.36 -17.02
C ALA A 292 17.05 9.50 -17.57
N ALA A 293 17.79 8.80 -16.70
CA ALA A 293 18.93 7.96 -17.08
C ALA A 293 18.50 6.67 -17.81
N ASN A 294 17.30 6.15 -17.53
CA ASN A 294 16.72 5.04 -18.30
C ASN A 294 16.23 5.45 -19.71
N GLY A 295 16.35 6.73 -20.07
CA GLY A 295 15.87 7.27 -21.35
C GLY A 295 16.89 7.28 -22.50
N ASN A 296 18.19 7.06 -22.29
CA ASN A 296 19.16 6.93 -23.39
C ASN A 296 20.59 6.59 -22.90
N SER A 297 21.01 5.33 -23.02
CA SER A 297 22.35 4.92 -23.50
C SER A 297 22.60 3.43 -23.30
N THR A 298 22.71 2.72 -24.42
CA THR A 298 23.45 1.47 -24.54
C THR A 298 24.93 1.71 -24.24
N VAL A 299 25.46 1.12 -23.18
CA VAL A 299 26.90 1.00 -22.97
C VAL A 299 27.27 -0.48 -22.96
N LYS A 300 28.03 -0.88 -23.99
CA LYS A 300 28.72 -2.17 -24.10
C LYS A 300 29.73 -2.29 -22.96
N ALA A 301 29.68 -3.39 -22.21
CA ALA A 301 30.75 -3.77 -21.30
C ALA A 301 31.78 -4.63 -22.06
N GLU A 302 33.01 -4.12 -22.18
CA GLU A 302 34.16 -4.89 -22.61
C GLU A 302 34.71 -5.74 -21.45
N THR A 303 35.03 -6.99 -21.77
CA THR A 303 35.68 -7.98 -20.92
C THR A 303 37.15 -7.59 -20.66
N ARG A 304 37.64 -7.74 -19.42
CA ARG A 304 39.07 -7.95 -19.15
C ARG A 304 39.29 -8.89 -17.96
N GLU A 305 40.21 -9.83 -18.20
CA GLU A 305 40.68 -10.91 -17.35
C GLU A 305 41.70 -10.47 -16.28
N GLY A 306 41.80 -11.28 -15.22
CA GLY A 306 43.08 -11.68 -14.57
C GLY A 306 43.66 -10.80 -13.46
N ASN A 307 43.54 -11.23 -12.19
CA ASN A 307 44.63 -11.87 -11.42
C ASN A 307 44.35 -11.96 -9.90
N VAL A 308 44.81 -13.09 -9.35
CA VAL A 308 44.82 -13.58 -7.97
C VAL A 308 45.78 -12.77 -7.07
N ILE A 309 45.46 -12.61 -5.77
CA ILE A 309 46.45 -12.73 -4.67
C ILE A 309 45.78 -13.35 -3.41
N GLU A 310 46.39 -14.42 -2.90
CA GLU A 310 46.09 -15.19 -1.69
C GLU A 310 46.53 -14.46 -0.39
N GLY A 311 46.03 -14.91 0.78
CA GLY A 311 46.46 -14.41 2.08
C GLY A 311 45.88 -15.17 3.29
N GLU A 312 46.48 -16.33 3.54
CA GLU A 312 46.64 -17.20 4.73
C GLU A 312 45.95 -17.01 6.10
N VAL A 313 45.84 -18.17 6.74
CA VAL A 313 45.21 -18.63 7.99
C VAL A 313 46.00 -18.26 9.26
N ILE A 314 45.32 -18.02 10.39
CA ILE A 314 45.83 -18.33 11.73
C ILE A 314 44.71 -18.98 12.59
N GLN A 315 44.97 -20.21 13.04
CA GLN A 315 44.22 -20.93 14.10
C GLN A 315 44.70 -20.49 15.49
N CYS A 316 43.81 -20.54 16.50
CA CYS A 316 44.23 -20.63 17.91
C CYS A 316 43.31 -21.57 18.72
N GLU A 317 43.88 -22.73 19.01
CA GLU A 317 43.80 -23.69 20.13
C GLU A 317 42.61 -23.75 21.10
N LYS A 318 42.14 -24.99 21.29
CA LYS A 318 41.36 -25.50 22.44
C LYS A 318 42.31 -25.83 23.59
N GLN A 319 41.90 -25.50 24.82
CA GLN A 319 42.43 -26.09 26.04
C GLN A 319 41.52 -27.20 26.58
N SER A 320 42.20 -28.16 27.18
CA SER A 320 41.84 -29.51 27.59
C SER A 320 41.10 -29.60 28.93
N ALA A 321 40.29 -30.65 29.10
CA ALA A 321 39.95 -31.22 30.40
C ALA A 321 39.88 -32.75 30.28
N SER A 322 40.58 -33.42 31.21
CA SER A 322 40.72 -34.88 31.35
C SER A 322 39.50 -35.54 32.04
N PRO A 323 39.39 -36.89 32.03
CA PRO A 323 38.14 -37.62 32.21
C PRO A 323 37.96 -38.18 33.62
N GLU A 324 36.74 -38.60 33.95
CA GLU A 324 36.46 -39.52 35.06
C GLU A 324 35.53 -40.67 34.61
N PRO A 325 35.63 -41.83 35.29
CA PRO A 325 35.37 -43.13 34.68
C PRO A 325 34.00 -43.73 35.01
N GLU A 326 33.68 -44.76 34.21
CA GLU A 326 32.60 -45.72 34.32
C GLU A 326 32.38 -46.26 35.74
N THR A 327 31.12 -46.57 36.10
CA THR A 327 30.71 -47.95 36.44
C THR A 327 29.19 -48.12 36.63
N THR A 328 28.69 -49.28 36.17
CA THR A 328 27.56 -50.11 36.66
C THR A 328 26.14 -49.51 36.61
N VAL A 329 25.25 -49.87 35.69
CA VAL A 329 24.53 -51.15 35.45
C VAL A 329 23.70 -51.66 36.64
N ALA A 330 22.37 -51.52 36.53
CA ALA A 330 21.31 -52.51 36.83
C ALA A 330 19.95 -51.76 36.84
N ASP A 331 19.18 -51.74 35.77
CA ASP A 331 18.23 -52.74 35.26
C ASP A 331 16.77 -52.48 35.73
N ASN A 332 15.88 -52.74 34.79
CA ASN A 332 14.55 -52.18 34.60
C ASN A 332 13.42 -52.97 35.26
N THR A 333 12.37 -52.21 35.58
CA THR A 333 10.93 -52.45 35.43
C THR A 333 10.47 -53.80 34.81
N GLN A 334 9.47 -54.42 35.45
CA GLN A 334 8.55 -55.37 34.80
C GLN A 334 7.10 -55.12 35.24
N SER A 335 6.21 -54.95 34.25
CA SER A 335 4.87 -55.53 34.29
C SER A 335 4.51 -56.00 32.87
N ASP A 336 4.23 -57.29 32.81
CA ASP A 336 4.05 -58.16 31.65
C ASP A 336 2.85 -57.84 30.76
N ASN A 337 2.99 -58.18 29.48
CA ASN A 337 1.96 -58.89 28.72
C ASN A 337 2.64 -60.00 27.89
N ALA A 338 2.03 -61.18 27.90
CA ALA A 338 2.66 -62.48 27.72
C ALA A 338 2.76 -62.99 26.26
N VAL A 339 3.91 -63.64 25.97
CA VAL A 339 4.18 -64.87 25.15
C VAL A 339 3.84 -64.82 23.63
N GLY A 340 4.72 -65.19 22.69
CA GLY A 340 6.09 -65.70 22.73
C GLY A 340 6.64 -66.10 21.35
N ALA A 341 7.96 -66.28 21.30
CA ALA A 341 8.80 -67.07 20.36
C ALA A 341 9.03 -66.58 18.90
N ALA A 342 10.20 -66.00 18.62
CA ALA A 342 11.43 -66.70 18.15
C ALA A 342 12.31 -65.86 17.16
N GLN A 343 13.54 -65.56 17.62
CA GLN A 343 14.86 -65.54 16.91
C GLN A 343 15.07 -64.59 15.71
N SER A 344 15.82 -63.48 15.90
CA SER A 344 17.28 -63.26 15.65
C SER A 344 17.54 -62.73 14.22
N GLU A 345 18.28 -61.64 13.93
CA GLU A 345 19.58 -61.21 14.45
C GLU A 345 19.95 -59.78 13.93
N HIS A 346 20.69 -58.99 14.74
CA HIS A 346 21.68 -57.92 14.40
C HIS A 346 21.21 -56.64 13.63
N SER A 347 21.53 -55.37 13.99
CA SER A 347 22.53 -54.73 14.86
C SER A 347 22.09 -53.29 15.22
N GLN A 348 22.48 -52.80 16.40
CA GLN A 348 22.37 -51.40 16.88
C GLN A 348 23.73 -50.65 16.74
N PRO A 349 23.92 -49.34 17.08
CA PRO A 349 23.03 -48.37 17.74
C PRO A 349 22.97 -46.95 17.10
N VAL A 350 22.14 -46.10 17.73
CA VAL A 350 21.55 -44.82 17.32
C VAL A 350 22.39 -43.59 17.68
N SER A 351 22.33 -42.55 16.84
CA SER A 351 22.52 -41.14 17.22
C SER A 351 21.40 -40.24 16.66
N GLN A 352 20.59 -39.71 17.59
CA GLN A 352 19.90 -38.41 17.58
C GLN A 352 18.96 -38.05 16.41
N SER A 353 17.74 -38.63 16.48
CA SER A 353 16.42 -37.96 16.40
C SER A 353 16.25 -36.69 15.54
N GLU A 354 15.77 -36.87 14.31
CA GLU A 354 14.86 -35.93 13.63
C GLU A 354 13.43 -36.44 13.76
N GLN A 355 12.62 -35.78 14.59
CA GLN A 355 11.17 -35.98 14.61
C GLN A 355 10.57 -35.25 13.41
N ALA A 356 9.90 -35.99 12.53
CA ALA A 356 9.12 -35.46 11.43
C ALA A 356 8.01 -34.54 11.97
N GLU A 357 8.17 -33.24 11.78
CA GLU A 357 7.06 -32.28 11.89
C GLU A 357 6.01 -32.64 10.82
N THR A 358 4.75 -32.82 11.22
CA THR A 358 3.62 -32.91 10.30
C THR A 358 3.55 -31.63 9.47
N GLU A 359 4.09 -31.64 8.25
CA GLU A 359 4.04 -30.50 7.33
C GLU A 359 2.58 -30.14 7.02
N VAL A 360 2.20 -28.91 7.32
CA VAL A 360 0.85 -28.39 7.06
C VAL A 360 0.60 -28.39 5.55
N MET A 361 -0.41 -29.15 5.11
CA MET A 361 -0.83 -29.21 3.71
C MET A 361 -1.63 -27.96 3.33
N SER A 362 -1.56 -27.59 2.05
CA SER A 362 -2.44 -26.55 1.50
C SER A 362 -3.79 -27.14 1.10
N ASP A 363 -4.74 -26.27 0.74
CA ASP A 363 -6.04 -26.67 0.17
C ASP A 363 -5.91 -27.34 -1.21
N VAL A 364 -4.73 -27.28 -1.84
CA VAL A 364 -4.42 -27.96 -3.09
C VAL A 364 -3.94 -29.39 -2.78
N PRO A 365 -4.63 -30.43 -3.29
CA PRO A 365 -4.26 -31.82 -3.02
C PRO A 365 -2.80 -32.12 -3.38
N GLY A 366 -2.07 -32.69 -2.43
CA GLY A 366 -0.67 -33.10 -2.62
C GLY A 366 0.37 -31.97 -2.57
N VAL A 367 -0.04 -30.72 -2.29
CA VAL A 367 0.85 -29.56 -2.22
C VAL A 367 0.97 -29.07 -0.78
N ARG A 368 2.21 -29.01 -0.27
CA ARG A 368 2.49 -28.46 1.06
C ARG A 368 2.27 -26.95 1.10
N LEU A 369 1.83 -26.43 2.25
CA LEU A 369 1.55 -25.00 2.40
C LEU A 369 2.81 -24.13 2.23
N SER A 370 3.98 -24.65 2.62
CA SER A 370 5.29 -24.02 2.38
C SER A 370 5.59 -23.89 0.88
N VAL A 371 5.30 -24.94 0.11
CA VAL A 371 5.50 -25.01 -1.34
C VAL A 371 4.49 -24.15 -2.08
N PHE A 372 3.21 -24.18 -1.69
CA PHE A 372 2.18 -23.29 -2.24
C PHE A 372 2.61 -21.82 -2.20
N LYS A 373 3.09 -21.35 -1.03
CA LYS A 373 3.60 -19.98 -0.85
C LYS A 373 4.86 -19.72 -1.69
N ARG A 374 5.72 -20.72 -1.86
CA ARG A 374 6.94 -20.60 -2.69
C ARG A 374 6.59 -20.49 -4.17
N VAL A 375 5.66 -21.29 -4.67
CA VAL A 375 5.16 -21.24 -6.04
C VAL A 375 4.57 -19.86 -6.34
N GLN A 376 3.79 -19.28 -5.42
CA GLN A 376 3.27 -17.91 -5.59
C GLN A 376 4.40 -16.88 -5.78
N LYS A 377 5.49 -16.98 -5.00
CA LYS A 377 6.66 -16.10 -5.16
C LYS A 377 7.38 -16.33 -6.49
N LEU A 378 7.48 -17.58 -6.94
CA LEU A 378 8.08 -17.92 -8.24
C LEU A 378 7.26 -17.33 -9.39
N VAL A 379 5.93 -17.38 -9.30
CA VAL A 379 5.02 -16.75 -10.27
C VAL A 379 5.23 -15.23 -10.29
N THR A 380 5.26 -14.56 -9.13
CA THR A 380 5.51 -13.11 -9.07
C THR A 380 6.88 -12.75 -9.66
N ARG A 381 7.92 -13.53 -9.38
CA ARG A 381 9.24 -13.33 -9.97
C ARG A 381 9.21 -13.52 -11.49
N ALA A 382 8.54 -14.56 -11.97
CA ALA A 382 8.42 -14.83 -13.41
C ALA A 382 7.67 -13.70 -14.14
N GLN A 383 6.65 -13.11 -13.50
CA GLN A 383 5.93 -11.95 -14.04
C GLN A 383 6.82 -10.72 -14.19
N THR A 384 7.68 -10.44 -13.21
CA THR A 384 8.53 -9.25 -13.24
C THR A 384 9.75 -9.40 -14.14
N THR A 385 10.37 -10.60 -14.18
CA THR A 385 11.58 -10.85 -14.96
C THR A 385 11.31 -11.43 -16.35
N LEU A 386 10.07 -11.85 -16.63
CA LEU A 386 9.67 -12.61 -17.83
C LEU A 386 10.44 -13.93 -18.03
N ALA A 387 11.14 -14.42 -17.01
CA ALA A 387 12.00 -15.60 -17.08
C ALA A 387 11.22 -16.91 -16.82
N TYR A 388 10.07 -17.10 -17.48
CA TYR A 388 9.20 -18.25 -17.25
C TYR A 388 9.89 -19.58 -17.59
N GLU A 389 10.56 -19.69 -18.74
CA GLU A 389 11.17 -20.96 -19.17
C GLU A 389 12.32 -21.39 -18.24
N THR A 390 13.16 -20.44 -17.83
CA THR A 390 14.25 -20.69 -16.87
C THR A 390 13.70 -21.19 -15.55
N ILE A 391 12.69 -20.51 -15.00
CA ILE A 391 12.09 -20.91 -13.71
C ILE A 391 11.40 -22.27 -13.82
N ILE A 392 10.70 -22.56 -14.93
CA ILE A 392 10.03 -23.84 -15.17
C ILE A 392 11.05 -24.99 -15.28
N ALA A 393 12.19 -24.77 -15.95
CA ALA A 393 13.26 -25.76 -16.07
C ALA A 393 13.91 -26.07 -14.70
N GLU A 394 14.12 -25.05 -13.88
CA GLU A 394 14.76 -25.15 -12.57
C GLU A 394 13.89 -25.81 -11.49
N LEU A 395 12.58 -26.01 -11.73
CA LEU A 395 11.64 -26.51 -10.71
C LEU A 395 12.04 -27.85 -10.11
N LYS A 396 12.62 -28.74 -10.91
CA LYS A 396 12.95 -30.11 -10.50
C LYS A 396 14.28 -30.18 -9.73
N ASP A 397 15.26 -29.38 -10.15
CA ASP A 397 16.64 -29.51 -9.67
C ASP A 397 16.96 -28.53 -8.53
N THR A 398 16.26 -27.40 -8.49
CA THR A 398 16.54 -26.32 -7.52
C THR A 398 15.70 -26.43 -6.25
N PHE A 399 14.56 -27.13 -6.30
CA PHE A 399 13.62 -27.20 -5.20
C PHE A 399 13.33 -28.65 -4.83
N ALA A 400 13.27 -28.94 -3.52
CA ALA A 400 12.82 -30.23 -2.99
C ALA A 400 11.29 -30.39 -3.10
N PHE A 401 10.74 -30.25 -4.31
CA PHE A 401 9.33 -30.42 -4.61
C PHE A 401 9.01 -31.87 -4.96
N ASN A 402 7.84 -32.35 -4.52
CA ASN A 402 7.31 -33.63 -4.96
C ASN A 402 6.67 -33.51 -6.36
N ASP A 403 6.31 -34.63 -6.99
CA ASP A 403 5.79 -34.63 -8.37
C ASP A 403 4.46 -33.84 -8.50
N CYS A 404 3.59 -33.89 -7.49
CA CYS A 404 2.34 -33.11 -7.46
C CYS A 404 2.62 -31.61 -7.38
N GLU A 405 3.62 -31.21 -6.60
CA GLU A 405 4.06 -29.83 -6.40
C GLU A 405 4.75 -29.27 -7.64
N ILE A 406 5.59 -30.07 -8.32
CA ILE A 406 6.20 -29.68 -9.59
C ILE A 406 5.11 -29.47 -10.64
N THR A 407 4.13 -30.37 -10.72
CA THR A 407 2.99 -30.27 -11.64
C THR A 407 2.16 -29.02 -11.36
N TYR A 408 1.87 -28.75 -10.09
CA TYR A 408 1.17 -27.55 -9.65
C TYR A 408 1.95 -26.27 -10.00
N ALA A 409 3.24 -26.22 -9.67
CA ALA A 409 4.10 -25.08 -9.93
C ALA A 409 4.19 -24.75 -11.43
N ARG A 410 4.37 -25.79 -12.26
CA ARG A 410 4.38 -25.66 -13.73
C ARG A 410 3.05 -25.08 -14.22
N ARG A 411 1.92 -25.65 -13.80
CA ARG A 411 0.58 -25.17 -14.18
C ARG A 411 0.38 -23.69 -13.84
N MET A 412 0.76 -23.27 -12.64
CA MET A 412 0.62 -21.89 -12.19
C MET A 412 1.49 -20.90 -12.98
N LEU A 413 2.74 -21.28 -13.27
CA LEU A 413 3.65 -20.46 -14.08
C LEU A 413 3.15 -20.32 -15.53
N GLU A 414 2.69 -21.42 -16.13
CA GLU A 414 2.14 -21.39 -17.49
C GLU A 414 0.83 -20.58 -17.57
N GLN A 415 -0.05 -20.70 -16.57
CA GLN A 415 -1.28 -19.93 -16.50
C GLN A 415 -0.97 -18.42 -16.40
N SER A 416 -0.08 -18.04 -15.48
CA SER A 416 0.36 -16.64 -15.35
C SER A 416 0.93 -16.08 -16.65
N ARG A 417 1.72 -16.87 -17.39
CA ARG A 417 2.28 -16.46 -18.67
C ARG A 417 1.18 -16.24 -19.73
N ARG A 418 0.18 -17.13 -19.79
CA ARG A 418 -0.97 -17.01 -20.70
C ARG A 418 -1.82 -15.78 -20.36
N ASP A 419 -2.05 -15.51 -19.08
CA ASP A 419 -2.86 -14.36 -18.64
C ASP A 419 -2.19 -13.02 -18.99
N GLN A 420 -0.86 -12.91 -18.83
CA GLN A 420 -0.11 -11.72 -19.23
C GLN A 420 -0.21 -11.44 -20.73
N LEU A 421 -0.07 -12.48 -21.55
CA LEU A 421 -0.21 -12.37 -23.01
C LEU A 421 -1.64 -11.97 -23.41
N SER A 422 -2.66 -12.60 -22.81
CA SER A 422 -4.07 -12.30 -23.07
C SER A 422 -4.40 -10.85 -22.72
N ASN A 423 -3.90 -10.35 -21.59
CA ASN A 423 -4.12 -8.96 -21.17
C ASN A 423 -3.45 -7.96 -22.11
N ALA A 424 -2.21 -8.25 -22.56
CA ALA A 424 -1.51 -7.40 -23.52
C ALA A 424 -2.29 -7.31 -24.84
N VAL A 425 -2.76 -8.44 -25.37
CA VAL A 425 -3.57 -8.49 -26.60
C VAL A 425 -4.90 -7.76 -26.45
N HIS A 426 -5.59 -7.96 -25.32
CA HIS A 426 -6.85 -7.26 -25.06
C HIS A 426 -6.68 -5.74 -25.06
N ASN A 427 -5.64 -5.22 -24.39
CA ASN A 427 -5.33 -3.79 -24.38
C ASN A 427 -4.95 -3.29 -25.78
N SER A 428 -4.15 -4.06 -26.52
CA SER A 428 -3.75 -3.73 -27.89
C SER A 428 -4.92 -3.57 -28.84
N MET A 429 -5.96 -4.38 -28.69
CA MET A 429 -7.16 -4.28 -29.52
C MET A 429 -7.97 -3.00 -29.29
N HIS A 430 -8.11 -2.57 -28.03
CA HIS A 430 -8.82 -1.32 -27.71
C HIS A 430 -8.15 -0.09 -28.32
N HIS A 431 -6.83 -0.13 -28.46
CA HIS A 431 -6.04 0.97 -28.97
C HIS A 431 -5.61 0.81 -30.44
N LEU A 432 -5.95 -0.32 -31.07
CA LEU A 432 -5.46 -0.71 -32.40
C LEU A 432 -3.93 -0.63 -32.50
N ASP A 433 -3.22 -0.96 -31.42
CA ASP A 433 -1.77 -0.92 -31.33
C ASP A 433 -1.24 -2.19 -30.65
N PHE A 434 -0.65 -3.08 -31.45
CA PHE A 434 -0.11 -4.37 -31.00
C PHE A 434 1.36 -4.31 -30.55
N THR A 435 1.97 -3.12 -30.51
CA THR A 435 3.37 -2.95 -30.11
C THR A 435 3.65 -3.57 -28.74
N GLN A 436 2.76 -3.35 -27.76
CA GLN A 436 2.93 -3.90 -26.41
C GLN A 436 2.85 -5.45 -26.38
N ALA A 437 1.94 -6.04 -27.15
CA ALA A 437 1.80 -7.49 -27.25
C ALA A 437 3.03 -8.11 -27.93
N HIS A 438 3.52 -7.51 -29.02
CA HIS A 438 4.73 -7.94 -29.71
C HIS A 438 5.97 -7.79 -28.83
N ASP A 439 6.13 -6.67 -28.12
CA ASP A 439 7.23 -6.44 -27.17
C ASP A 439 7.25 -7.48 -26.04
N PHE A 440 6.07 -7.85 -25.54
CA PHE A 440 5.95 -8.91 -24.54
C PHE A 440 6.44 -10.25 -25.10
N VAL A 441 5.95 -10.67 -26.27
CA VAL A 441 6.34 -11.96 -26.88
C VAL A 441 7.82 -11.97 -27.26
N ASN A 442 8.37 -10.86 -27.76
CA ASN A 442 9.78 -10.71 -28.11
C ASN A 442 10.71 -10.93 -26.91
N LYS A 443 10.31 -10.46 -25.72
CA LYS A 443 11.08 -10.59 -24.47
C LYS A 443 11.06 -11.99 -23.88
N LEU A 444 10.15 -12.87 -24.32
CA LEU A 444 10.14 -14.26 -23.87
C LEU A 444 11.33 -15.03 -24.43
N ALA A 445 11.81 -16.01 -23.67
CA ALA A 445 12.82 -16.96 -24.13
C ALA A 445 12.32 -17.76 -25.34
N ASP A 446 13.25 -18.17 -26.20
CA ASP A 446 12.91 -18.95 -27.40
C ASP A 446 12.39 -20.32 -27.01
N GLY A 447 11.24 -20.69 -27.60
CA GLY A 447 10.55 -21.93 -27.29
C GLY A 447 9.25 -22.07 -28.07
N GLU A 448 8.58 -23.20 -27.86
CA GLU A 448 7.31 -23.52 -28.52
C GLU A 448 6.23 -22.48 -28.19
N PHE A 449 6.16 -22.05 -26.92
CA PHE A 449 5.20 -21.05 -26.48
C PHE A 449 5.37 -19.71 -27.20
N LYS A 450 6.61 -19.22 -27.33
CA LYS A 450 6.91 -17.95 -28.04
C LYS A 450 6.49 -18.03 -29.50
N THR A 451 6.79 -19.14 -30.16
CA THR A 451 6.42 -19.39 -31.57
C THR A 451 4.91 -19.39 -31.76
N ASN A 452 4.18 -20.08 -30.88
CA ASN A 452 2.72 -20.13 -30.93
C ASN A 452 2.09 -18.77 -30.56
N ALA A 453 2.67 -18.06 -29.59
CA ALA A 453 2.23 -16.72 -29.20
C ALA A 453 2.37 -15.72 -30.36
N PHE A 454 3.48 -15.73 -31.11
CA PHE A 454 3.62 -14.87 -32.29
C PHE A 454 2.54 -15.14 -33.34
N LYS A 455 2.30 -16.41 -33.69
CA LYS A 455 1.26 -16.79 -34.66
C LYS A 455 -0.12 -16.34 -34.19
N TRP A 456 -0.40 -16.53 -32.91
CA TRP A 456 -1.67 -16.15 -32.31
C TRP A 456 -1.88 -14.63 -32.28
N VAL A 457 -0.88 -13.87 -31.81
CA VAL A 457 -0.94 -12.39 -31.80
C VAL A 457 -1.12 -11.84 -33.21
N ALA A 458 -0.35 -12.33 -34.18
CA ALA A 458 -0.48 -11.91 -35.58
C ALA A 458 -1.87 -12.21 -36.16
N SER A 459 -2.44 -13.38 -35.86
CA SER A 459 -3.79 -13.73 -36.27
C SER A 459 -4.84 -12.81 -35.67
N VAL A 460 -4.70 -12.44 -34.39
CA VAL A 460 -5.64 -11.52 -33.72
C VAL A 460 -5.49 -10.10 -34.26
N GLU A 461 -4.26 -9.64 -34.52
CA GLU A 461 -3.99 -8.34 -35.11
C GLU A 461 -4.60 -8.22 -36.52
N GLU A 462 -4.37 -9.21 -37.38
CA GLU A 462 -4.95 -9.24 -38.74
C GLU A 462 -6.48 -9.21 -38.69
N GLU A 463 -7.09 -10.04 -37.82
CA GLU A 463 -8.54 -10.08 -37.66
C GLU A 463 -9.12 -8.77 -37.10
N THR A 464 -8.42 -8.14 -36.15
CA THR A 464 -8.80 -6.85 -35.56
C THR A 464 -8.75 -5.74 -36.59
N MET A 465 -7.67 -5.64 -37.38
CA MET A 465 -7.52 -4.63 -38.42
C MET A 465 -8.53 -4.80 -39.55
N ARG A 466 -8.77 -6.06 -39.96
CA ARG A 466 -9.78 -6.39 -40.98
C ARG A 466 -11.18 -5.97 -40.54
N LEU A 467 -11.59 -6.32 -39.32
CA LEU A 467 -12.91 -5.98 -38.80
C LEU A 467 -13.07 -4.48 -38.51
N GLY A 468 -12.02 -3.82 -38.01
CA GLY A 468 -12.01 -2.37 -37.84
C GLY A 468 -12.23 -1.64 -39.17
N GLY A 469 -11.57 -2.10 -40.26
CA GLY A 469 -11.79 -1.57 -41.60
C GLY A 469 -13.23 -1.74 -42.10
N LEU A 470 -13.80 -2.94 -41.93
CA LEU A 470 -15.21 -3.20 -42.29
C LEU A 470 -16.18 -2.34 -41.45
N TYR A 471 -15.92 -2.17 -40.16
CA TYR A 471 -16.71 -1.33 -39.27
C TYR A 471 -16.68 0.14 -39.70
N HIS A 472 -15.51 0.68 -40.05
CA HIS A 472 -15.41 2.03 -40.60
C HIS A 472 -16.12 2.20 -41.94
N ALA A 473 -16.05 1.19 -42.82
CA ALA A 473 -16.82 1.21 -44.07
C ALA A 473 -18.33 1.20 -43.81
N ALA A 474 -18.80 0.41 -42.85
CA ALA A 474 -20.20 0.35 -42.43
C ALA A 474 -20.70 1.66 -41.82
N LEU A 475 -19.87 2.36 -41.04
CA LEU A 475 -20.21 3.70 -40.52
C LEU A 475 -20.45 4.72 -41.63
N ASN A 476 -19.71 4.62 -42.74
CA ASN A 476 -19.84 5.55 -43.86
C ASN A 476 -21.03 5.21 -44.78
N SER A 477 -21.37 3.93 -44.92
CA SER A 477 -22.45 3.46 -45.81
C SER A 477 -23.80 3.30 -45.10
N GLY A 478 -23.82 3.15 -43.77
CA GLY A 478 -24.98 2.78 -42.98
C GLY A 478 -25.36 1.29 -43.04
N ASP A 479 -24.61 0.46 -43.78
CA ASP A 479 -24.85 -0.98 -43.91
C ASP A 479 -23.85 -1.81 -43.10
N TYR A 480 -24.35 -2.50 -42.08
CA TYR A 480 -23.56 -3.35 -41.18
C TYR A 480 -23.60 -4.85 -41.53
N SER A 481 -24.23 -5.24 -42.62
CA SER A 481 -24.41 -6.66 -43.01
C SER A 481 -23.08 -7.42 -43.08
N GLN A 482 -22.10 -6.85 -43.79
CA GLN A 482 -20.78 -7.45 -44.00
C GLN A 482 -19.97 -7.60 -42.71
N VAL A 483 -20.05 -6.63 -41.79
CA VAL A 483 -19.37 -6.71 -40.49
C VAL A 483 -20.00 -7.76 -39.60
N ASN A 484 -21.34 -7.84 -39.57
CA ASN A 484 -22.06 -8.82 -38.76
C ASN A 484 -21.84 -10.26 -39.24
N GLU A 485 -21.72 -10.47 -40.55
CA GLU A 485 -21.36 -11.76 -41.12
C GLU A 485 -19.91 -12.13 -40.74
N ALA A 486 -18.98 -11.20 -40.90
CA ALA A 486 -17.58 -11.39 -40.53
C ALA A 486 -17.37 -11.63 -39.02
N LEU A 487 -18.27 -11.12 -38.16
CA LEU A 487 -18.26 -11.36 -36.71
C LEU A 487 -18.63 -12.79 -36.30
N GLN A 488 -19.34 -13.54 -37.15
CA GLN A 488 -19.72 -14.92 -36.83
C GLN A 488 -18.54 -15.89 -36.87
N SER A 489 -17.50 -15.60 -37.66
CA SER A 489 -16.31 -16.43 -37.79
C SER A 489 -15.22 -16.14 -36.75
N VAL A 490 -15.35 -15.08 -35.95
CA VAL A 490 -14.33 -14.63 -34.99
C VAL A 490 -14.19 -15.62 -33.84
N GLN A 491 -12.97 -16.12 -33.65
CA GLN A 491 -12.63 -17.07 -32.58
C GLN A 491 -12.25 -16.37 -31.28
N PHE A 492 -11.71 -15.14 -31.35
CA PHE A 492 -11.31 -14.40 -30.17
C PHE A 492 -12.53 -13.69 -29.54
N VAL A 493 -13.06 -14.29 -28.47
CA VAL A 493 -14.28 -13.82 -27.78
C VAL A 493 -14.24 -12.34 -27.41
N PRO A 494 -13.15 -11.79 -26.83
CA PRO A 494 -13.13 -10.37 -26.46
C PRO A 494 -13.25 -9.43 -27.67
N LEU A 495 -12.73 -9.79 -28.84
CA LEU A 495 -12.86 -8.97 -30.07
C LEU A 495 -14.30 -8.97 -30.56
N LYS A 496 -14.95 -10.13 -30.49
CA LYS A 496 -16.35 -10.28 -30.87
C LYS A 496 -17.25 -9.42 -29.97
N GLU A 497 -17.03 -9.44 -28.66
CA GLU A 497 -17.81 -8.67 -27.69
C GLU A 497 -17.65 -7.15 -27.91
N THR A 498 -16.42 -6.66 -28.00
CA THR A 498 -16.15 -5.22 -28.16
C THR A 498 -16.74 -4.66 -29.46
N LEU A 499 -16.58 -5.36 -30.58
CA LEU A 499 -17.14 -4.92 -31.86
C LEU A 499 -18.67 -5.01 -31.88
N THR A 500 -19.27 -6.02 -31.23
CA THR A 500 -20.72 -6.12 -31.12
C THR A 500 -21.31 -4.93 -30.37
N GLU A 501 -20.66 -4.52 -29.27
CA GLU A 501 -21.06 -3.34 -28.50
C GLU A 501 -20.94 -2.04 -29.32
N LEU A 502 -19.84 -1.86 -30.04
CA LEU A 502 -19.63 -0.71 -30.92
C LEU A 502 -20.68 -0.63 -32.03
N ILE A 503 -21.01 -1.75 -32.67
CA ILE A 503 -22.04 -1.82 -33.72
C ILE A 503 -23.43 -1.50 -33.14
N ASN A 504 -23.76 -2.05 -31.98
CA ASN A 504 -25.06 -1.77 -31.34
C ASN A 504 -25.19 -0.29 -30.96
N THR A 505 -24.11 0.31 -30.46
CA THR A 505 -24.07 1.74 -30.13
C THR A 505 -24.21 2.60 -31.39
N ALA A 506 -23.50 2.26 -32.47
CA ALA A 506 -23.56 2.98 -33.73
C ALA A 506 -24.92 2.87 -34.44
N LYS A 507 -25.63 1.75 -34.29
CA LYS A 507 -27.01 1.59 -34.79
C LYS A 507 -28.05 2.36 -33.97
N ALA A 508 -27.74 2.67 -32.71
CA ALA A 508 -28.62 3.39 -31.79
C ALA A 508 -28.46 4.92 -31.88
N ALA A 509 -27.34 5.40 -32.41
CA ALA A 509 -27.05 6.79 -32.74
C ALA A 509 -27.58 7.15 -34.13
#